data_AF-A0A929NUJ2-F1
#
_entry.id   AF-A0A929NUJ2-F1
#
_cell.length_a   1.000
_cell.length_b   1.000
_cell.length_c   1.000
_cell.angle_alpha   90.00
_cell.angle_beta   90.00
_cell.angle_gamma   90.00
#
_symmetry.space_group_name_H-M   'P 1'
#
loop_
_entity.id
_entity.type
_entity.pdbx_description
1 polymer ?
#
loop_
_entity_poly.entity_id
_entity_poly.type
_entity_poly.pdbx_seq_one_letter_code
_entity_poly.pdbx_strand_id
1 'polypeptide(L)'
;DLTPYYGNDEDCIHWHTTSRKACENFAEGTYEKYKKWCDDYFYLKHRDEQRGIGGLFFDDLNEEGFAESFSFMKSVGDHYIGAYLPIVQRRKNDSYTEEQRNFQLYRRGRYVEFNLVYDRGTLFGLQTGGRTESILMSLPPVVHFEYNRAIPENSEEAKLYDYYLKPRDWV
;
A
#
# COMPACT_ATOMS: atom_id res chain seq x y z
N ASP A 1 3.46 -1.96 2.02
CA ASP A 1 3.04 -1.15 0.85
C ASP A 1 2.73 0.28 1.29
N LEU A 2 2.52 1.21 0.36
CA LEU A 2 2.13 2.61 0.64
C LEU A 2 0.86 3.00 -0.12
N THR A 3 -0.11 3.61 0.56
CA THR A 3 -1.39 4.06 -0.03
C THR A 3 -1.53 5.59 0.07
N PRO A 4 -1.14 6.36 -0.95
CA PRO A 4 -1.28 7.81 -0.95
C PRO A 4 -2.72 8.25 -1.29
N TYR A 5 -3.03 9.49 -0.93
CA TYR A 5 -4.26 10.18 -1.36
C TYR A 5 -3.92 11.30 -2.35
N TYR A 6 -2.87 12.06 -2.05
CA TYR A 6 -2.24 12.99 -2.97
C TYR A 6 -0.82 12.47 -3.19
N GLY A 7 -0.55 11.95 -4.38
CA GLY A 7 0.72 11.30 -4.68
C GLY A 7 1.86 12.31 -4.79
N ASN A 8 3.06 11.87 -4.43
CA ASN A 8 4.28 12.66 -4.55
C ASN A 8 5.42 11.78 -5.07
N ASP A 9 6.06 12.20 -6.17
CA ASP A 9 7.10 11.40 -6.83
C ASP A 9 8.31 11.14 -5.93
N GLU A 10 8.79 12.14 -5.19
CA GLU A 10 9.94 11.98 -4.27
C GLU A 10 9.65 10.97 -3.16
N ASP A 11 8.42 10.97 -2.62
CA ASP A 11 8.01 10.01 -1.59
C ASP A 11 7.88 8.59 -2.16
N CYS A 12 7.36 8.45 -3.40
CA CYS A 12 7.25 7.16 -4.06
C CYS A 12 8.65 6.57 -4.35
N ILE A 13 9.56 7.40 -4.87
CA ILE A 13 10.96 7.01 -5.13
C ILE A 13 11.66 6.66 -3.80
N HIS A 14 11.50 7.46 -2.75
CA HIS A 14 12.08 7.16 -1.43
C HIS A 14 11.56 5.83 -0.85
N TRP A 15 10.25 5.60 -0.96
CA TRP A 15 9.60 4.36 -0.52
C TRP A 15 10.17 3.14 -1.23
N HIS A 16 10.25 3.19 -2.57
CA HIS A 16 10.74 2.09 -3.39
C HIS A 16 12.26 1.92 -3.31
N THR A 17 13.03 3.00 -3.18
CA THR A 17 14.48 2.92 -2.95
C THR A 17 14.78 2.22 -1.63
N THR A 18 14.06 2.58 -0.56
CA THR A 18 14.23 1.94 0.75
C THR A 18 13.77 0.48 0.72
N SER A 19 12.70 0.18 -0.04
CA SER A 19 12.24 -1.19 -0.27
C SER A 19 13.30 -2.03 -1.00
N ARG A 20 13.95 -1.49 -2.04
CA ARG A 20 15.06 -2.16 -2.75
C ARG A 20 16.24 -2.43 -1.82
N LYS A 21 16.62 -1.45 -0.98
CA LYS A 21 17.68 -1.62 0.04
C LYS A 21 17.41 -2.80 0.99
N ALA A 22 16.15 -3.01 1.37
CA ALA A 22 15.79 -4.16 2.19
C ALA A 22 16.11 -5.52 1.52
N CYS A 23 16.25 -5.54 0.20
CA CYS A 23 16.53 -6.71 -0.62
C CYS A 23 17.99 -6.86 -1.07
N GLU A 24 18.87 -5.87 -0.85
CA GLU A 24 20.23 -5.82 -1.44
C GLU A 24 21.16 -6.97 -1.00
N ASN A 25 20.95 -7.51 0.20
CA ASN A 25 21.78 -8.61 0.74
C ASN A 25 21.22 -10.01 0.45
N PHE A 26 20.19 -10.11 -0.39
CA PHE A 26 19.48 -11.35 -0.72
C PHE A 26 19.65 -11.70 -2.20
N ALA A 27 19.05 -12.80 -2.64
CA ALA A 27 19.16 -13.26 -4.03
C ALA A 27 18.87 -12.13 -5.05
N GLU A 28 19.62 -12.13 -6.16
CA GLU A 28 19.40 -11.19 -7.25
C GLU A 28 17.94 -11.28 -7.75
N GLY A 29 17.32 -10.13 -8.03
CA GLY A 29 15.91 -10.08 -8.44
C GLY A 29 14.90 -10.14 -7.29
N THR A 30 15.34 -10.16 -6.02
CA THR A 30 14.44 -10.22 -4.85
C THR A 30 13.47 -9.04 -4.81
N TYR A 31 13.95 -7.82 -5.08
CA TYR A 31 13.09 -6.63 -5.11
C TYR A 31 12.06 -6.73 -6.23
N GLU A 32 12.49 -7.09 -7.44
CA GLU A 32 11.63 -7.21 -8.62
C GLU A 32 10.52 -8.25 -8.40
N LYS A 33 10.88 -9.42 -7.84
CA LYS A 33 9.93 -10.51 -7.48
C LYS A 33 8.86 -10.00 -6.51
N TYR A 34 9.25 -9.44 -5.38
CA TYR A 34 8.32 -9.09 -4.32
C TYR A 34 7.61 -7.75 -4.52
N LYS A 35 8.20 -6.84 -5.32
CA LYS A 35 7.51 -5.65 -5.80
C LYS A 35 6.41 -6.03 -6.78
N LYS A 36 6.72 -6.88 -7.78
CA LYS A 36 5.69 -7.36 -8.71
C LYS A 36 4.56 -8.06 -7.96
N TRP A 37 4.88 -8.91 -6.99
CA TRP A 37 3.86 -9.58 -6.20
C TRP A 37 3.02 -8.59 -5.38
N CYS A 38 3.62 -7.50 -4.88
CA CYS A 38 2.88 -6.43 -4.22
C CYS A 38 1.86 -5.77 -5.17
N ASP A 39 2.26 -5.48 -6.41
CA ASP A 39 1.35 -4.95 -7.43
C ASP A 39 0.22 -5.93 -7.75
N ASP A 40 0.54 -7.22 -7.91
CA ASP A 40 -0.46 -8.25 -8.26
C ASP A 40 -1.45 -8.53 -7.10
N TYR A 41 -0.98 -8.49 -5.84
CA TYR A 41 -1.79 -8.81 -4.67
C TYR A 41 -2.72 -7.64 -4.28
N PHE A 42 -2.20 -6.41 -4.25
CA PHE A 42 -2.94 -5.24 -3.80
C PHE A 42 -3.72 -4.55 -4.94
N TYR A 43 -4.54 -5.33 -5.65
CA TYR A 43 -5.34 -4.88 -6.79
C TYR A 43 -6.84 -5.09 -6.57
N LEU A 44 -7.65 -4.05 -6.81
CA LEU A 44 -9.10 -4.09 -6.70
C LEU A 44 -9.71 -4.46 -8.05
N LYS A 45 -9.92 -5.75 -8.29
CA LYS A 45 -10.42 -6.27 -9.58
C LYS A 45 -11.72 -5.61 -10.07
N HIS A 46 -12.65 -5.30 -9.17
CA HIS A 46 -13.93 -4.68 -9.54
C HIS A 46 -13.83 -3.16 -9.81
N ARG A 47 -12.67 -2.54 -9.57
CA ARG A 47 -12.39 -1.11 -9.83
C ARG A 47 -11.34 -0.91 -10.92
N ASP A 48 -10.63 -1.96 -11.31
CA ASP A 48 -9.44 -1.89 -12.16
C ASP A 48 -8.38 -0.89 -11.63
N GLU A 49 -8.06 -1.03 -10.35
CA GLU A 49 -7.29 -0.03 -9.61
C GLU A 49 -6.32 -0.70 -8.62
N GLN A 50 -5.08 -0.21 -8.56
CA GLN A 50 -4.17 -0.59 -7.47
C GLN A 50 -4.64 0.04 -6.15
N ARG A 51 -4.49 -0.68 -5.03
CA ARG A 51 -4.79 -0.12 -3.70
C ARG A 51 -3.89 1.07 -3.37
N GLY A 52 -2.65 1.03 -3.83
CA GLY A 52 -1.61 2.02 -3.56
C GLY A 52 -0.49 1.96 -4.59
N ILE A 53 0.66 2.54 -4.25
CA ILE A 53 1.84 2.63 -5.14
C ILE A 53 2.75 1.41 -5.07
N GLY A 54 2.40 0.40 -4.25
CA GLY A 54 3.14 -0.85 -4.08
C GLY A 54 4.11 -0.83 -2.90
N GLY A 55 5.14 -1.65 -2.98
CA GLY A 55 6.11 -1.93 -1.92
C GLY A 55 6.65 -3.34 -2.08
N LEU A 56 6.76 -4.09 -0.98
CA LEU A 56 7.09 -5.52 -1.01
C LEU A 56 5.90 -6.33 -0.50
N PHE A 57 5.62 -7.45 -1.16
CA PHE A 57 4.73 -8.49 -0.66
C PHE A 57 5.34 -9.86 -0.94
N PHE A 58 5.29 -10.75 0.05
CA PHE A 58 5.78 -12.10 -0.04
C PHE A 58 4.98 -13.00 0.90
N ASP A 59 4.83 -14.23 0.49
CA ASP A 59 4.19 -15.33 1.22
C ASP A 59 4.95 -16.62 0.87
N ASP A 60 4.76 -17.69 1.63
CA ASP A 60 5.44 -18.98 1.38
C ASP A 60 6.97 -18.88 1.26
N LEU A 61 7.60 -17.92 1.94
CA LEU A 61 9.06 -17.68 1.92
C LEU A 61 9.81 -18.78 2.68
N ASN A 62 10.25 -19.82 1.96
CA ASN A 62 10.99 -20.95 2.54
C ASN A 62 12.10 -21.52 1.64
N GLU A 63 12.25 -21.03 0.40
CA GLU A 63 13.18 -21.56 -0.62
C GLU A 63 14.64 -21.58 -0.13
N GLU A 64 15.09 -20.50 0.52
CA GLU A 64 16.47 -20.34 1.01
C GLU A 64 16.68 -20.88 2.44
N GLY A 65 15.68 -21.54 3.01
CA GLY A 65 15.70 -22.08 4.37
C GLY A 65 15.44 -21.04 5.47
N PHE A 66 15.37 -21.52 6.71
CA PHE A 66 14.87 -20.73 7.85
C PHE A 66 15.71 -19.49 8.17
N ALA A 67 17.04 -19.63 8.24
CA ALA A 67 17.93 -18.55 8.65
C ALA A 67 17.85 -17.37 7.68
N GLU A 68 17.86 -17.65 6.38
CA GLU A 68 17.78 -16.65 5.33
C GLU A 68 16.39 -16.00 5.27
N SER A 69 15.33 -16.82 5.32
CA SER A 69 13.94 -16.32 5.33
C SER A 69 13.67 -15.40 6.53
N PHE A 70 14.19 -15.76 7.71
CA PHE A 70 14.09 -14.92 8.90
C PHE A 70 14.94 -13.65 8.78
N SER A 71 16.14 -13.74 8.20
CA SER A 71 16.99 -12.57 7.90
C SER A 71 16.28 -11.58 6.99
N PHE A 72 15.63 -12.08 5.93
CA PHE A 72 14.85 -11.26 4.99
C PHE A 72 13.67 -10.58 5.67
N MET A 73 12.87 -11.33 6.44
CA MET A 73 11.74 -10.75 7.18
C MET A 73 12.18 -9.64 8.14
N LYS A 74 13.31 -9.83 8.86
CA LYS A 74 13.89 -8.77 9.72
C LYS A 74 14.29 -7.55 8.89
N SER A 75 15.02 -7.75 7.80
CA SER A 75 15.44 -6.67 6.91
C SER A 75 14.25 -5.83 6.43
N VAL A 76 13.17 -6.47 5.98
CA VAL A 76 11.94 -5.78 5.57
C VAL A 76 11.33 -4.98 6.72
N GLY A 77 11.26 -5.56 7.92
CA GLY A 77 10.76 -4.89 9.12
C GLY A 77 11.59 -3.66 9.53
N ASP A 78 12.90 -3.80 9.55
CA ASP A 78 13.85 -2.73 9.92
C ASP A 78 13.78 -1.56 8.93
N HIS A 79 13.61 -1.86 7.63
CA HIS A 79 13.54 -0.84 6.58
C HIS A 79 12.17 -0.15 6.50
N TYR A 80 11.09 -0.74 7.00
CA TYR A 80 9.75 -0.13 6.94
C TYR A 80 9.71 1.25 7.61
N ILE A 81 10.30 1.38 8.81
CA ILE A 81 10.32 2.67 9.53
C ILE A 81 11.17 3.70 8.78
N GLY A 82 12.31 3.30 8.24
CA GLY A 82 13.16 4.16 7.40
C GLY A 82 12.46 4.60 6.10
N ALA A 83 11.56 3.78 5.57
CA ALA A 83 10.77 4.11 4.40
C ALA A 83 9.61 5.07 4.73
N TYR A 84 8.85 4.80 5.80
CA TYR A 84 7.60 5.51 6.10
C TYR A 84 7.78 6.77 6.94
N LEU A 85 8.61 6.74 7.99
CA LEU A 85 8.74 7.85 8.94
C LEU A 85 9.20 9.16 8.29
N PRO A 86 10.17 9.17 7.35
CA PRO A 86 10.55 10.40 6.65
C PRO A 86 9.39 11.02 5.86
N ILE A 87 8.53 10.20 5.24
CA ILE A 87 7.34 10.68 4.50
C ILE A 87 6.39 11.37 5.49
N VAL A 88 6.10 10.73 6.63
CA VAL A 88 5.26 11.33 7.67
C VAL A 88 5.86 12.64 8.18
N GLN A 89 7.16 12.69 8.45
CA GLN A 89 7.84 13.89 8.94
C GLN A 89 7.77 15.04 7.93
N ARG A 90 7.91 14.75 6.64
CA ARG A 90 7.78 15.74 5.55
C ARG A 90 6.36 16.28 5.42
N ARG A 91 5.35 15.39 5.46
CA ARG A 91 3.97 15.72 5.06
C ARG A 91 3.02 16.09 6.19
N LYS A 92 3.33 15.74 7.45
CA LYS A 92 2.38 15.90 8.57
C LYS A 92 1.91 17.33 8.84
N ASN A 93 2.66 18.33 8.41
CA ASN A 93 2.37 19.76 8.62
C ASN A 93 1.84 20.45 7.36
N ASP A 94 1.66 19.70 6.25
CA ASP A 94 1.11 20.26 5.04
C ASP A 94 -0.33 20.70 5.30
N SER A 95 -0.67 21.91 4.84
CA SER A 95 -2.04 22.40 4.92
C SER A 95 -2.91 21.62 3.94
N TYR A 96 -4.16 21.39 4.32
CA TYR A 96 -5.14 20.73 3.46
C TYR A 96 -6.49 21.46 3.49
N THR A 97 -7.27 21.31 2.43
CA THR A 97 -8.62 21.88 2.32
C THR A 97 -9.70 20.86 2.71
N GLU A 98 -10.93 21.32 2.93
CA GLU A 98 -12.06 20.41 3.19
C GLU A 98 -12.35 19.49 2.00
N GLU A 99 -12.17 19.97 0.77
CA GLU A 99 -12.30 19.15 -0.45
C GLU A 99 -11.28 18.02 -0.45
N GLN A 100 -10.03 18.31 -0.06
CA GLN A 100 -8.99 17.30 0.01
C GLN A 100 -9.27 16.26 1.09
N ARG A 101 -9.81 16.71 2.24
CA ARG A 101 -10.30 15.80 3.28
C ARG A 101 -11.45 14.93 2.77
N ASN A 102 -12.41 15.51 2.06
CA ASN A 102 -13.55 14.78 1.48
C ASN A 102 -13.09 13.73 0.45
N PHE A 103 -12.09 14.05 -0.37
CA PHE A 103 -11.48 13.08 -1.28
C PHE A 103 -10.74 11.96 -0.53
N GLN A 104 -10.00 12.28 0.54
CA GLN A 104 -9.37 11.27 1.39
C GLN A 104 -10.40 10.29 1.99
N LEU A 105 -11.53 10.80 2.50
CA LEU A 105 -12.60 9.96 3.05
C LEU A 105 -13.25 9.07 1.98
N TYR A 106 -13.39 9.57 0.76
CA TYR A 106 -13.85 8.79 -0.39
C TYR A 106 -12.84 7.69 -0.77
N ARG A 107 -11.55 8.01 -0.83
CA ARG A 107 -10.46 7.07 -1.11
C ARG A 107 -10.33 5.98 -0.04
N ARG A 108 -10.57 6.30 1.23
CA ARG A 108 -10.68 5.31 2.31
C ARG A 108 -11.76 4.26 2.03
N GLY A 109 -12.78 4.57 1.23
CA GLY A 109 -13.79 3.62 0.75
C GLY A 109 -13.16 2.46 0.00
N ARG A 110 -12.18 2.74 -0.85
CA ARG A 110 -11.43 1.71 -1.60
C ARG A 110 -10.56 0.86 -0.70
N TYR A 111 -9.99 1.44 0.35
CA TYR A 111 -9.23 0.69 1.35
C TYR A 111 -10.13 -0.31 2.10
N VAL A 112 -11.35 0.11 2.46
CA VAL A 112 -12.38 -0.77 3.05
C VAL A 112 -12.80 -1.85 2.05
N GLU A 113 -13.09 -1.48 0.80
CA GLU A 113 -13.44 -2.44 -0.26
C GLU A 113 -12.37 -3.52 -0.39
N PHE A 114 -11.09 -3.16 -0.45
CA PHE A 114 -10.01 -4.14 -0.57
C PHE A 114 -9.96 -5.09 0.63
N ASN A 115 -9.94 -4.56 1.85
CA ASN A 115 -9.76 -5.39 3.04
C ASN A 115 -10.96 -6.33 3.27
N LEU A 116 -12.18 -5.90 2.95
CA LEU A 116 -13.38 -6.72 3.19
C LEU A 116 -13.73 -7.66 2.03
N VAL A 117 -13.20 -7.45 0.82
CA VAL A 117 -13.55 -8.24 -0.37
C VAL A 117 -12.39 -9.11 -0.88
N TYR A 118 -11.14 -8.68 -0.73
CA TYR A 118 -9.98 -9.34 -1.36
C TYR A 118 -8.91 -9.79 -0.39
N ASP A 119 -8.71 -9.09 0.73
CA ASP A 119 -7.63 -9.45 1.64
C ASP A 119 -7.85 -10.83 2.27
N ARG A 120 -6.99 -11.79 1.89
CA ARG A 120 -7.10 -13.18 2.31
C ARG A 120 -7.03 -13.33 3.83
N GLY A 121 -6.16 -12.54 4.48
CA GLY A 121 -5.99 -12.56 5.93
C GLY A 121 -7.24 -12.10 6.67
N THR A 122 -7.84 -10.99 6.24
CA THR A 122 -9.09 -10.46 6.81
C THR A 122 -10.25 -11.45 6.64
N LEU A 123 -10.47 -11.96 5.42
CA LEU A 123 -11.54 -12.92 5.14
C LEU A 123 -11.41 -14.19 5.97
N PHE A 124 -10.23 -14.81 5.97
CA PHE A 124 -9.96 -16.02 6.73
C PHE A 124 -10.16 -15.80 8.24
N GLY A 125 -9.61 -14.71 8.79
CA GLY A 125 -9.72 -14.40 10.21
C GLY A 125 -11.16 -14.22 10.68
N LEU A 126 -12.00 -13.54 9.89
CA LEU A 126 -13.42 -13.36 10.22
C LEU A 126 -14.22 -14.66 10.10
N GLN A 127 -13.95 -15.48 9.08
CA GLN A 127 -14.67 -16.73 8.83
C GLN A 127 -14.32 -17.83 9.84
N THR A 128 -13.13 -17.78 10.44
CA THR A 128 -12.63 -18.81 11.37
C THR A 128 -12.75 -18.45 12.85
N GLY A 129 -13.44 -17.35 13.18
CA GLY A 129 -13.66 -16.94 14.58
C GLY A 129 -12.45 -16.29 15.25
N GLY A 130 -11.56 -15.67 14.46
CA GLY A 130 -10.45 -14.87 14.97
C GLY A 130 -10.92 -13.64 15.75
N ARG A 131 -9.98 -12.93 16.39
CA ARG A 131 -10.30 -11.74 17.21
C ARG A 131 -10.69 -10.55 16.33
N THR A 132 -11.99 -10.33 16.16
CA THR A 132 -12.57 -9.30 15.26
C THR A 132 -11.94 -7.91 15.43
N GLU A 133 -11.82 -7.40 16.66
CA GLU A 133 -11.25 -6.06 16.92
C GLU A 133 -9.77 -5.93 16.52
N SER A 134 -9.02 -7.04 16.53
CA SER A 134 -7.64 -7.05 16.01
C SER A 134 -7.62 -7.11 14.49
N ILE A 135 -8.53 -7.86 13.87
CA ILE A 135 -8.57 -8.03 12.41
C ILE A 135 -9.01 -6.72 11.74
N LEU A 136 -10.06 -6.09 12.27
CA LEU A 136 -10.66 -4.89 11.70
C LEU A 136 -9.96 -3.59 12.11
N MET A 137 -8.86 -3.65 12.87
CA MET A 137 -8.04 -2.46 13.18
C MET A 137 -7.46 -1.80 11.93
N SER A 138 -7.43 -2.53 10.81
CA SER A 138 -7.03 -2.03 9.50
C SER A 138 -8.03 -1.03 8.90
N LEU A 139 -9.29 -1.02 9.37
CA LEU A 139 -10.31 -0.15 8.81
C LEU A 139 -10.10 1.31 9.23
N PRO A 140 -10.30 2.27 8.32
CA PRO A 140 -10.21 3.68 8.64
C PRO A 140 -11.35 4.12 9.58
N PRO A 141 -11.13 5.14 10.43
CA PRO A 141 -12.12 5.56 11.43
C PRO A 141 -13.37 6.21 10.82
N VAL A 142 -13.24 6.83 9.65
CA VAL A 142 -14.34 7.46 8.90
C VAL A 142 -14.09 7.22 7.41
N VAL A 143 -15.15 6.87 6.70
CA VAL A 143 -15.16 6.54 5.28
C VAL A 143 -16.44 7.04 4.63
N HIS A 144 -16.36 7.54 3.39
CA HIS A 144 -17.52 7.96 2.61
C HIS A 144 -17.65 7.13 1.34
N PHE A 145 -18.87 6.75 1.01
CA PHE A 145 -19.24 6.17 -0.29
C PHE A 145 -20.19 7.13 -0.99
N GLU A 146 -19.94 7.36 -2.27
CA GLU A 146 -20.72 8.29 -3.09
C GLU A 146 -20.99 7.63 -4.43
N TYR A 147 -22.26 7.68 -4.87
CA TYR A 147 -22.66 7.09 -6.13
C TYR A 147 -22.06 7.88 -7.30
N ASN A 148 -21.31 7.17 -8.15
CA ASN A 148 -20.76 7.68 -9.41
C ASN A 148 -20.08 9.06 -9.30
N ARG A 149 -19.30 9.28 -8.24
CA ARG A 149 -18.56 10.53 -8.03
C ARG A 149 -17.63 10.79 -9.22
N ALA A 150 -17.81 11.94 -9.88
CA ALA A 150 -16.90 12.41 -10.90
C ALA A 150 -15.61 12.95 -10.27
N ILE A 151 -14.46 12.59 -10.84
CA ILE A 151 -13.17 13.17 -10.50
C ILE A 151 -12.86 14.25 -11.53
N PRO A 152 -12.60 15.51 -11.13
CA PRO A 152 -12.29 16.58 -12.08
C PRO A 152 -11.04 16.23 -12.91
N GLU A 153 -11.12 16.39 -14.22
CA GLU A 153 -9.97 16.21 -15.10
C GLU A 153 -8.85 17.21 -14.77
N ASN A 154 -7.59 16.81 -15.00
CA ASN A 154 -6.40 17.63 -14.73
C ASN A 154 -6.26 18.07 -13.26
N SER A 155 -6.92 17.39 -12.32
CA SER A 155 -6.75 17.58 -10.88
C SER A 155 -5.70 16.65 -10.30
N GLU A 156 -5.24 16.96 -9.08
CA GLU A 156 -4.35 16.06 -8.33
C GLU A 156 -5.08 14.75 -7.94
N GLU A 157 -6.39 14.80 -7.76
CA GLU A 157 -7.24 13.63 -7.55
C GLU A 157 -7.26 12.71 -8.78
N ALA A 158 -7.38 13.26 -9.99
CA ALA A 158 -7.29 12.48 -11.23
C ALA A 158 -5.88 11.87 -11.38
N LYS A 159 -4.84 12.67 -11.11
CA LYS A 159 -3.45 12.22 -11.14
C LYS A 159 -3.19 11.01 -10.24
N LEU A 160 -3.87 10.91 -9.08
CA LEU A 160 -3.79 9.70 -8.26
C LEU A 160 -4.15 8.44 -9.08
N TYR A 161 -5.29 8.44 -9.77
CA TYR A 161 -5.77 7.28 -10.53
C TYR A 161 -4.97 7.02 -11.79
N ASP A 162 -4.69 8.08 -12.56
CA ASP A 162 -4.13 7.97 -13.89
C ASP A 162 -2.63 7.66 -13.88
N TYR A 163 -1.95 8.06 -12.80
CA TYR A 163 -0.49 8.02 -12.73
C TYR A 163 0.05 7.24 -11.53
N TYR A 164 -0.51 7.39 -10.33
CA TYR A 164 0.05 6.73 -9.13
C TYR A 164 -0.51 5.32 -8.89
N LEU A 165 -1.81 5.09 -9.12
CA LEU A 165 -2.46 3.80 -8.86
C LEU A 165 -2.40 2.84 -10.04
N LYS A 166 -1.23 2.78 -10.69
CA LYS A 166 -0.88 1.86 -11.77
C LYS A 166 0.45 1.18 -11.43
N PRO A 167 0.67 -0.09 -11.80
CA PRO A 167 1.98 -0.73 -11.66
C PRO A 167 3.04 0.04 -12.42
N ARG A 168 4.08 0.52 -11.72
CA ARG A 168 5.11 1.39 -12.30
C ARG A 168 6.49 1.08 -11.79
N ASP A 169 7.48 1.33 -12.64
CA ASP A 169 8.88 1.19 -12.28
C ASP A 169 9.38 2.47 -11.62
N TRP A 170 9.42 2.46 -10.28
CA TRP A 170 9.77 3.65 -9.49
C TRP A 170 11.28 3.82 -9.30
N VAL A 171 12.07 2.73 -9.37
CA VAL A 171 13.53 2.71 -9.12
C VAL A 171 14.23 1.61 -9.90
#